data_AF-A0AA86SPY2-F1
#
_entry.id   AF-A0AA86SPY2-F1
#
_cell.length_a   1.000
_cell.length_b   1.000
_cell.length_c   1.000
_cell.angle_alpha   90.00
_cell.angle_beta   90.00
_cell.angle_gamma   90.00
#
_symmetry.space_group_name_H-M   'P 1'
#
loop_
_entity.id
_entity.type
_entity.pdbx_description
1 polymer ?
#
loop_
_entity_poly.entity_id
_entity_poly.type
_entity_poly.pdbx_seq_one_letter_code
_entity_poly.pdbx_strand_id
1 'polypeptide(L)'
;MLQVSDSSLIDWLNFTVFLNAWSLSSNTFVDPDGDGCRPRIWNIVDYLLEKYILEKIRSIEPQLCSPWSGIELLMQLVTEPLAWHGLVIQSCLRSCFPSGKKKKKSGSAYQSSSNMAHAITDSVVHLSHVLEDVMKWISEWRRKLEDENLENIFFLLKKEGHNDGPGKVFRTLETFISSVDDVELGDHLSPPLKSWSPADVPMKMMTGKLKVLMEFSAICASKLNLLQSMKQRIAQL
;
A
#
# COMPACT_ATOMS: atom_id res chain seq x y z
N MET A 1 3.29 1.24 26.40
CA MET A 1 2.79 1.33 25.02
C MET A 1 3.90 0.77 24.14
N LEU A 2 3.78 -0.47 23.65
CA LEU A 2 4.82 -1.14 22.87
C LEU A 2 4.81 -0.57 21.45
N GLN A 3 5.91 0.06 21.06
CA GLN A 3 6.12 0.57 19.71
C GLN A 3 6.45 -0.63 18.82
N VAL A 4 5.43 -1.20 18.18
CA VAL A 4 5.56 -2.25 17.17
C VAL A 4 6.28 -1.61 15.97
N SER A 5 7.46 -2.09 15.62
CA SER A 5 8.19 -1.62 14.45
C SER A 5 7.37 -1.88 13.17
N ASP A 6 7.48 -1.00 12.18
CA ASP A 6 6.69 -1.10 10.94
C ASP A 6 6.88 -2.46 10.22
N SER A 7 8.07 -3.08 10.28
CA SER A 7 8.26 -4.45 9.73
C SER A 7 7.45 -5.50 10.49
N SER A 8 7.42 -5.40 11.83
CA SER A 8 6.65 -6.33 12.64
C SER A 8 5.15 -6.21 12.39
N LEU A 9 4.63 -5.03 12.02
CA LEU A 9 3.23 -4.86 11.63
C LEU A 9 2.89 -5.67 10.38
N ILE A 10 3.70 -5.56 9.32
CA ILE A 10 3.50 -6.30 8.07
C ILE A 10 3.53 -7.81 8.33
N ASP A 11 4.51 -8.27 9.11
CA ASP A 11 4.63 -9.68 9.49
C ASP A 11 3.39 -10.19 10.25
N TRP A 12 2.89 -9.41 11.22
CA TRP A 12 1.68 -9.76 11.97
C TRP A 12 0.43 -9.82 11.10
N LEU A 13 0.28 -8.90 10.14
CA LEU A 13 -0.85 -8.90 9.21
C LEU A 13 -0.77 -10.08 8.24
N ASN A 14 0.40 -10.33 7.63
CA ASN A 14 0.64 -11.49 6.78
C ASN A 14 0.37 -12.80 7.54
N PHE A 15 0.83 -12.91 8.79
CA PHE A 15 0.55 -14.05 9.64
C PHE A 15 -0.95 -14.21 9.93
N THR A 16 -1.67 -13.11 10.17
CA THR A 16 -3.12 -13.14 10.42
C THR A 16 -3.88 -13.60 9.17
N VAL A 17 -3.46 -13.16 7.97
CA VAL A 17 -4.01 -13.64 6.70
C VAL A 17 -3.73 -15.13 6.50
N PHE A 18 -2.50 -15.58 6.80
CA PHE A 18 -2.16 -17.00 6.76
C PHE A 18 -3.02 -17.82 7.73
N LEU A 19 -3.19 -17.35 8.97
CA LEU A 19 -4.03 -18.01 9.97
C LEU A 19 -5.49 -18.10 9.50
N ASN A 20 -6.01 -17.03 8.87
CA ASN A 20 -7.33 -17.05 8.25
C ASN A 20 -7.42 -18.14 7.18
N ALA A 21 -6.49 -18.16 6.22
CA ALA A 21 -6.43 -19.16 5.16
C ALA A 21 -6.35 -20.59 5.69
N TRP A 22 -5.52 -20.80 6.72
CA TRP A 22 -5.39 -22.08 7.41
C TRP A 22 -6.70 -22.50 8.08
N SER A 23 -7.36 -21.59 8.79
CA SER A 23 -8.62 -21.86 9.48
C SER A 23 -9.74 -22.28 8.52
N LEU A 24 -9.80 -21.64 7.34
CA LEU A 24 -10.77 -21.97 6.29
C LEU A 24 -10.50 -23.33 5.65
N SER A 25 -9.23 -23.76 5.62
CA SER A 25 -8.81 -25.01 4.98
C SER A 25 -8.93 -26.22 5.91
N SER A 26 -8.89 -26.00 7.23
CA SER A 26 -8.70 -27.07 8.22
C SER A 26 -9.99 -27.65 8.81
N ASN A 27 -11.17 -27.06 8.56
CA ASN A 27 -12.45 -27.42 9.22
C ASN A 27 -12.41 -27.43 10.77
N THR A 28 -11.29 -27.09 11.41
CA THR A 28 -11.05 -27.26 12.86
C THR A 28 -11.59 -26.12 13.72
N PHE A 29 -12.11 -25.05 13.11
CA PHE A 29 -12.66 -23.87 13.81
C PHE A 29 -14.16 -23.63 13.54
N VAL A 30 -14.86 -24.63 13.00
CA VAL A 30 -16.32 -24.62 12.94
C VAL A 30 -16.82 -25.08 14.31
N ASP A 31 -17.31 -24.14 15.10
CA ASP A 31 -17.96 -24.43 16.38
C ASP A 31 -19.12 -25.43 16.14
N PRO A 32 -19.15 -26.59 16.82
CA PRO A 32 -20.25 -27.54 16.68
C PRO A 32 -21.58 -27.02 17.26
N ASP A 33 -21.55 -25.92 18.03
CA ASP A 33 -22.72 -25.36 18.69
C ASP A 33 -23.32 -24.17 17.90
N GLY A 34 -24.14 -24.50 16.91
CA GLY A 34 -25.47 -23.89 16.79
C GLY A 34 -25.65 -22.42 16.40
N ASP A 35 -24.63 -21.65 16.07
CA ASP A 35 -24.83 -20.35 15.39
C ASP A 35 -23.88 -20.21 14.21
N GLY A 36 -24.42 -19.87 13.04
CA GLY A 36 -23.74 -19.79 11.75
C GLY A 36 -22.78 -18.60 11.64
N CYS A 37 -22.00 -18.36 12.68
CA CYS A 37 -21.10 -17.24 12.83
C CYS A 37 -19.99 -17.31 11.77
N ARG A 38 -20.06 -16.31 10.87
CA ARG A 38 -19.02 -15.80 9.95
C ARG A 38 -17.60 -16.11 10.45
N PRO A 39 -16.62 -16.47 9.61
CA PRO A 39 -15.27 -16.78 10.09
C PRO A 39 -14.71 -15.55 10.83
N ARG A 40 -14.62 -15.62 12.17
CA ARG A 40 -14.32 -14.46 13.03
C ARG A 40 -12.98 -13.81 12.66
N ILE A 41 -12.03 -14.62 12.17
CA ILE A 41 -10.70 -14.19 11.72
C ILE A 41 -10.78 -13.39 10.41
N TRP A 42 -11.71 -13.73 9.51
CA TRP A 42 -11.88 -13.03 8.24
C TRP A 42 -12.21 -11.55 8.42
N ASN A 43 -13.19 -11.26 9.28
CA ASN A 43 -13.60 -9.89 9.57
C ASN A 43 -12.49 -9.11 10.29
N ILE A 44 -11.69 -9.81 11.10
CA ILE A 44 -10.51 -9.22 11.76
C ILE A 44 -9.50 -8.79 10.70
N VAL A 45 -9.23 -9.63 9.70
CA VAL A 45 -8.32 -9.26 8.59
C VAL A 45 -8.84 -8.03 7.84
N ASP A 46 -10.12 -8.03 7.44
CA ASP A 46 -10.74 -6.89 6.74
C ASP A 46 -10.62 -5.59 7.55
N TYR A 47 -10.94 -5.65 8.84
CA TYR A 47 -10.86 -4.51 9.76
C TYR A 47 -9.43 -4.02 9.96
N LEU A 48 -8.47 -4.92 10.18
CA LEU A 48 -7.08 -4.55 10.40
C LEU A 48 -6.48 -3.91 9.14
N LEU A 49 -6.75 -4.47 7.95
CA LEU A 49 -6.31 -3.90 6.68
C LEU A 49 -6.86 -2.48 6.49
N GLU A 50 -8.17 -2.30 6.64
CA GLU A 50 -8.80 -0.98 6.57
C GLU A 50 -8.17 -0.01 7.56
N LYS A 51 -8.13 -0.39 8.85
CA LYS A 51 -7.63 0.45 9.92
C LYS A 51 -6.23 0.96 9.61
N TYR A 52 -5.28 0.06 9.34
CA TYR A 52 -3.90 0.45 9.14
C TYR A 52 -3.68 1.22 7.83
N ILE A 53 -4.39 0.87 6.75
CA ILE A 53 -4.31 1.60 5.49
C ILE A 53 -4.83 3.03 5.67
N LEU A 54 -6.02 3.19 6.27
CA LEU A 54 -6.63 4.52 6.46
C LEU A 54 -5.89 5.36 7.50
N GLU A 55 -5.37 4.75 8.57
CA GLU A 55 -4.50 5.44 9.53
C GLU A 55 -3.24 5.97 8.85
N LYS A 56 -2.61 5.17 7.96
CA LYS A 56 -1.41 5.62 7.24
C LYS A 56 -1.72 6.74 6.27
N ILE A 57 -2.79 6.63 5.47
CA ILE A 57 -3.27 7.71 4.59
C ILE A 57 -3.48 9.02 5.35
N ARG A 58 -4.09 8.97 6.54
CA ARG A 58 -4.35 10.15 7.38
C ARG A 58 -3.09 10.74 8.02
N SER A 59 -2.09 9.89 8.29
CA SER A 59 -0.83 10.31 8.92
C SER A 59 0.19 10.88 7.94
N ILE A 60 0.12 10.49 6.65
CA ILE A 60 1.09 10.92 5.65
C ILE A 60 0.71 12.30 5.15
N GLU A 61 1.53 13.29 5.49
CA GLU A 61 1.37 14.63 4.96
C GLU A 61 1.89 14.71 3.50
N PRO A 62 1.13 15.32 2.58
CA PRO A 62 1.54 15.51 1.19
C PRO A 62 2.54 16.66 1.07
N GLN A 63 3.78 16.39 1.52
CA GLN A 63 4.89 17.32 1.42
C GLN A 63 6.10 16.65 0.79
N LEU A 64 6.85 17.38 -0.03
CA LEU A 64 8.04 16.84 -0.67
C LEU A 64 9.15 16.47 0.33
N CYS A 65 9.26 17.17 1.46
CA CYS A 65 10.30 16.92 2.46
C CYS A 65 9.90 15.91 3.55
N SER A 66 8.68 15.34 3.49
CA SER A 66 8.27 14.35 4.48
C SER A 66 9.02 13.02 4.30
N PRO A 67 9.28 12.29 5.41
CA PRO A 67 9.88 10.97 5.35
C PRO A 67 9.05 10.03 4.49
N TRP A 68 9.68 9.41 3.48
CA TRP A 68 9.01 8.51 2.53
C TRP A 68 8.61 7.16 3.17
N SER A 69 9.15 6.85 4.34
CA SER A 69 8.87 5.62 5.10
C SER A 69 7.38 5.35 5.33
N GLY A 70 6.57 6.40 5.52
CA GLY A 70 5.12 6.23 5.68
C GLY A 70 4.44 5.69 4.42
N ILE A 71 4.91 6.13 3.24
CA ILE A 71 4.42 5.71 1.94
C ILE A 71 4.90 4.29 1.64
N GLU A 72 6.15 3.96 1.96
CA GLU A 72 6.68 2.60 1.80
C GLU A 72 5.83 1.58 2.56
N LEU A 73 5.47 1.88 3.81
CA LEU A 73 4.61 0.99 4.58
C LEU A 73 3.19 0.89 4.01
N LEU A 74 2.60 2.00 3.55
CA LEU A 74 1.30 1.97 2.87
C LEU A 74 1.35 1.10 1.62
N MET A 75 2.43 1.21 0.83
CA MET A 75 2.66 0.34 -0.32
C MET A 75 2.74 -1.12 0.11
N GLN A 76 3.53 -1.44 1.14
CA GLN A 76 3.66 -2.80 1.67
C GLN A 76 2.32 -3.37 2.13
N LEU A 77 1.49 -2.61 2.86
CA LEU A 77 0.15 -3.03 3.28
C LEU A 77 -0.72 -3.47 2.09
N VAL A 78 -0.66 -2.75 0.97
CA VAL A 78 -1.43 -3.04 -0.24
C VAL A 78 -0.82 -4.16 -1.07
N THR A 79 0.51 -4.21 -1.17
CA THR A 79 1.23 -5.19 -2.00
C THR A 79 1.38 -6.55 -1.34
N GLU A 80 1.34 -6.62 -0.01
CA GLU A 80 1.51 -7.85 0.76
C GLU A 80 0.21 -8.33 1.43
N PRO A 81 -0.20 -7.90 2.65
CA PRO A 81 -1.29 -8.56 3.36
C PRO A 81 -2.63 -8.40 2.63
N LEU A 82 -2.91 -7.25 1.99
CA LEU A 82 -4.10 -7.09 1.16
C LEU A 82 -4.06 -8.00 -0.07
N ALA A 83 -2.88 -8.19 -0.68
CA ALA A 83 -2.72 -9.09 -1.82
C ALA A 83 -2.98 -10.55 -1.43
N TRP A 84 -2.39 -10.98 -0.31
CA TRP A 84 -2.59 -12.33 0.22
C TRP A 84 -4.05 -12.57 0.56
N HIS A 85 -4.70 -11.61 1.21
CA HIS A 85 -6.12 -11.73 1.55
C HIS A 85 -6.99 -11.79 0.27
N GLY A 86 -6.69 -10.98 -0.74
CA GLY A 86 -7.32 -11.07 -2.05
C GLY A 86 -7.20 -12.47 -2.71
N LEU A 87 -6.06 -13.14 -2.55
CA LEU A 87 -5.87 -14.52 -3.03
C LEU A 87 -6.72 -15.52 -2.24
N VAL A 88 -6.83 -15.35 -0.91
CA VAL A 88 -7.71 -16.16 -0.06
C VAL A 88 -9.17 -16.01 -0.51
N ILE A 89 -9.64 -14.77 -0.68
CA ILE A 89 -10.97 -14.44 -1.23
C ILE A 89 -11.19 -15.14 -2.56
N GLN A 90 -10.24 -15.05 -3.49
CA GLN A 90 -10.33 -15.69 -4.80
C GLN A 90 -10.46 -17.21 -4.69
N SER A 91 -9.69 -17.83 -3.79
CA SER A 91 -9.70 -19.27 -3.56
C SER A 91 -11.05 -19.75 -3.00
N CYS A 92 -11.57 -19.04 -2.00
CA CYS A 92 -12.89 -19.32 -1.42
C CYS A 92 -13.99 -19.15 -2.45
N LEU A 93 -13.94 -18.07 -3.25
CA LEU A 93 -14.91 -17.83 -4.31
C LEU A 93 -14.94 -18.97 -5.34
N ARG A 94 -13.78 -19.45 -5.79
CA ARG A 94 -13.69 -20.62 -6.71
C ARG A 94 -14.34 -21.86 -6.12
N SER A 95 -14.28 -22.04 -4.79
CA SER A 95 -14.85 -23.19 -4.10
C SER A 95 -16.38 -23.11 -3.99
N CYS A 96 -16.97 -21.91 -4.06
CA CYS A 96 -18.43 -21.72 -4.07
C CYS A 96 -19.08 -22.11 -5.42
N PHE A 97 -18.34 -22.09 -6.53
CA PHE A 97 -18.87 -22.50 -7.82
C PHE A 97 -18.89 -24.03 -7.96
N PRO A 98 -20.00 -24.65 -8.37
CA PRO A 98 -20.05 -26.08 -8.60
C PRO A 98 -19.12 -26.47 -9.75
N SER A 99 -18.02 -27.16 -9.43
CA SER A 99 -17.22 -27.89 -10.43
C SER A 99 -18.15 -28.87 -11.15
N GLY A 100 -18.19 -28.82 -12.49
CA GLY A 100 -19.23 -29.37 -13.38
C GLY A 100 -19.52 -30.88 -13.36
N LYS A 101 -19.25 -31.62 -12.26
CA LYS A 101 -19.74 -32.99 -12.07
C LYS A 101 -20.85 -33.02 -11.04
N LYS A 102 -22.10 -33.08 -11.55
CA LYS A 102 -23.35 -33.30 -10.79
C LYS A 102 -23.19 -34.41 -9.75
N LYS A 103 -23.00 -34.04 -8.48
CA LYS A 103 -23.26 -34.92 -7.34
C LYS A 103 -24.24 -34.17 -6.45
N LYS A 104 -25.49 -34.67 -6.37
CA LYS A 104 -26.54 -34.14 -5.48
C LYS A 104 -25.96 -34.02 -4.07
N LYS A 105 -25.69 -32.79 -3.60
CA LYS A 105 -25.33 -32.52 -2.20
C LYS A 105 -26.57 -31.96 -1.49
N SER A 106 -26.87 -32.52 -0.32
CA SER A 106 -28.04 -32.22 0.50
C SER A 106 -28.05 -30.77 1.01
N GLY A 107 -29.21 -30.31 1.49
CA GLY A 107 -29.51 -28.90 1.80
C GLY A 107 -28.58 -28.18 2.79
N SER A 108 -27.76 -28.89 3.57
CA SER A 108 -26.77 -28.29 4.47
C SER A 108 -25.59 -27.63 3.72
N ALA A 109 -25.16 -28.19 2.57
CA ALA A 109 -24.07 -27.62 1.77
C ALA A 109 -24.46 -26.31 1.08
N TYR A 110 -25.75 -26.15 0.75
CA TYR A 110 -26.28 -24.95 0.10
C TYR A 110 -26.36 -23.73 1.05
N GLN A 111 -26.72 -23.94 2.33
CA GLN A 111 -26.68 -22.87 3.33
C GLN A 111 -25.25 -22.43 3.67
N SER A 112 -24.31 -23.39 3.78
CA SER A 112 -22.90 -23.09 4.00
C SER A 112 -22.28 -22.28 2.85
N SER A 113 -22.61 -22.62 1.59
CA SER A 113 -22.17 -21.84 0.43
C SER A 113 -22.79 -20.43 0.37
N SER A 114 -24.04 -20.29 0.82
CA SER A 114 -24.73 -18.98 0.88
C SER A 114 -24.06 -18.04 1.90
N ASN A 115 -23.76 -18.52 3.10
CA ASN A 115 -23.12 -17.71 4.15
C ASN A 115 -21.69 -17.30 3.75
N MET A 116 -20.95 -18.19 3.09
CA MET A 116 -19.62 -17.90 2.56
C MET A 116 -19.68 -16.87 1.42
N ALA A 117 -20.64 -16.98 0.49
CA ALA A 117 -20.82 -16.01 -0.59
C ALA A 117 -21.12 -14.60 -0.06
N HIS A 118 -21.93 -14.48 1.00
CA HIS A 118 -22.18 -13.20 1.67
C HIS A 118 -20.91 -12.62 2.31
N ALA A 119 -20.16 -13.42 3.08
CA ALA A 119 -18.91 -12.97 3.70
C ALA A 119 -17.87 -12.51 2.66
N ILE A 120 -17.74 -13.24 1.55
CA ILE A 120 -16.88 -12.87 0.42
C ILE A 120 -17.37 -11.55 -0.21
N THR A 121 -18.68 -11.40 -0.42
CA THR A 121 -19.26 -10.18 -1.01
C THR A 121 -18.94 -8.96 -0.16
N ASP A 122 -19.20 -9.03 1.13
CA ASP A 122 -18.95 -7.94 2.06
C ASP A 122 -17.48 -7.55 2.07
N SER A 123 -16.58 -8.54 2.15
CA SER A 123 -15.13 -8.32 2.14
C SER A 123 -14.64 -7.71 0.83
N VAL A 124 -15.15 -8.19 -0.31
CA VAL A 124 -14.84 -7.62 -1.64
C VAL A 124 -15.27 -6.15 -1.73
N VAL A 125 -16.49 -5.82 -1.27
CA VAL A 125 -16.99 -4.45 -1.24
C VAL A 125 -16.14 -3.59 -0.30
N HIS A 126 -15.87 -4.10 0.91
CA HIS A 126 -15.08 -3.44 1.93
C HIS A 126 -13.68 -3.04 1.43
N LEU A 127 -12.94 -4.02 0.91
CA LEU A 127 -11.59 -3.80 0.40
C LEU A 127 -11.58 -2.94 -0.87
N SER A 128 -12.66 -2.96 -1.67
CA SER A 128 -12.81 -2.06 -2.82
C SER A 128 -12.86 -0.60 -2.35
N HIS A 129 -13.68 -0.30 -1.34
CA HIS A 129 -13.75 1.06 -0.77
C HIS A 129 -12.41 1.50 -0.18
N VAL A 130 -11.68 0.61 0.51
CA VAL A 130 -10.34 0.91 1.03
C VAL A 130 -9.38 1.28 -0.09
N LEU A 131 -9.38 0.54 -1.21
CA LEU A 131 -8.53 0.87 -2.37
C LEU A 131 -8.96 2.15 -3.08
N GLU A 132 -10.26 2.43 -3.16
CA GLU A 132 -10.79 3.69 -3.69
C GLU A 132 -10.31 4.89 -2.86
N ASP A 133 -10.31 4.77 -1.53
CA ASP A 133 -9.76 5.79 -0.63
C ASP A 133 -8.26 6.00 -0.83
N VAL A 134 -7.48 4.91 -1.02
CA VAL A 134 -6.05 5.00 -1.38
C VAL A 134 -5.87 5.75 -2.69
N MET A 135 -6.63 5.39 -3.74
CA MET A 135 -6.51 6.01 -5.07
C MET A 135 -6.93 7.48 -5.05
N LYS A 136 -7.96 7.83 -4.28
CA LYS A 136 -8.37 9.21 -4.05
C LYS A 136 -7.27 10.00 -3.36
N TRP A 137 -6.67 9.43 -2.30
CA TRP A 137 -5.54 10.04 -1.60
C TRP A 137 -4.36 10.28 -2.54
N ILE A 138 -3.95 9.30 -3.38
CA ILE A 138 -2.86 9.49 -4.36
C ILE A 138 -3.19 10.63 -5.34
N SER A 139 -4.43 10.71 -5.80
CA SER A 139 -4.87 11.76 -6.73
C SER A 139 -4.82 13.16 -6.10
N GLU A 140 -5.21 13.28 -4.83
CA GLU A 140 -5.08 14.51 -4.06
C GLU A 140 -3.62 14.87 -3.79
N TRP A 141 -2.78 13.88 -3.52
CA TRP A 141 -1.33 14.02 -3.32
C TRP A 141 -0.68 14.60 -4.58
N ARG A 142 -1.05 14.06 -5.75
CA ARG A 142 -0.57 14.55 -7.04
C ARG A 142 -0.98 16.00 -7.30
N ARG A 143 -2.25 16.34 -7.12
CA ARG A 143 -2.74 17.72 -7.33
C ARG A 143 -2.00 18.71 -6.42
N LYS A 144 -1.84 18.37 -5.13
CA LYS A 144 -1.12 19.22 -4.19
C LYS A 144 0.34 19.45 -4.59
N LEU A 145 0.99 18.41 -5.10
CA LEU A 145 2.37 18.50 -5.57
C LEU A 145 2.48 19.35 -6.85
N GLU A 146 1.51 19.27 -7.76
CA GLU A 146 1.41 20.15 -8.94
C GLU A 146 1.20 21.63 -8.56
N ASP A 147 0.48 21.89 -7.46
CA ASP A 147 0.23 23.24 -6.91
C ASP A 147 1.41 23.78 -6.07
N GLU A 148 2.33 22.93 -5.62
CA GLU A 148 3.42 23.30 -4.72
C GLU A 148 4.52 24.05 -5.51
N ASN A 149 4.74 25.33 -5.18
CA ASN A 149 5.75 26.14 -5.84
C ASN A 149 7.16 25.59 -5.56
N LEU A 150 7.94 25.37 -6.63
CA LEU A 150 9.33 24.93 -6.55
C LEU A 150 10.15 25.83 -5.62
N GLU A 151 9.89 27.14 -5.60
CA GLU A 151 10.57 28.08 -4.70
C GLU A 151 10.37 27.75 -3.22
N ASN A 152 9.20 27.24 -2.81
CA ASN A 152 8.97 26.80 -1.44
C ASN A 152 9.77 25.55 -1.10
N ILE A 153 9.92 24.63 -2.07
CA ILE A 153 10.72 23.42 -1.93
C ILE A 153 12.21 23.77 -1.80
N PHE A 154 12.71 24.68 -2.63
CA PHE A 154 14.08 25.20 -2.51
C PHE A 154 14.32 25.85 -1.17
N PHE A 155 13.38 26.69 -0.73
CA PHE A 155 13.44 27.33 0.56
C PHE A 155 13.56 26.30 1.69
N LEU A 156 12.79 25.20 1.65
CA LEU A 156 12.88 24.12 2.64
C LEU A 156 14.23 23.40 2.63
N LEU A 157 14.79 23.14 1.44
CA LEU A 157 16.12 22.52 1.29
C LEU A 157 17.26 23.43 1.73
N LYS A 158 17.12 24.74 1.54
CA LYS A 158 18.10 25.77 1.92
C LYS A 158 17.86 26.33 3.33
N LYS A 159 16.76 25.96 4.01
CA LYS A 159 16.39 26.52 5.31
C LYS A 159 17.49 26.29 6.34
N GLU A 160 18.09 27.39 6.77
CA GLU A 160 19.11 27.43 7.81
C GLU A 160 18.43 27.14 9.16
N GLY A 161 18.73 26.00 9.79
CA GLY A 161 18.09 25.66 11.06
C GLY A 161 18.58 24.40 11.76
N HIS A 162 19.10 23.41 11.03
CA HIS A 162 19.76 22.25 11.64
C HIS A 162 21.05 21.92 10.91
N ASN A 163 22.18 22.09 11.59
CA ASN A 163 23.52 21.74 11.12
C ASN A 163 23.75 20.21 10.96
N ASP A 164 22.70 19.39 11.01
CA ASP A 164 22.74 17.94 10.82
C ASP A 164 21.65 17.42 9.86
N GLY A 165 20.94 18.32 9.15
CA GLY A 165 19.88 17.95 8.20
C GLY A 165 20.37 17.77 6.75
N PRO A 166 19.51 17.27 5.84
CA PRO A 166 19.82 17.12 4.41
C PRO A 166 20.33 18.41 3.73
N GLY A 167 19.87 19.57 4.20
CA GLY A 167 20.32 20.88 3.72
C GLY A 167 21.81 21.18 3.98
N LYS A 168 22.46 20.53 4.95
CA LYS A 168 23.92 20.63 5.15
C LYS A 168 24.69 19.90 4.05
N VAL A 169 24.25 18.70 3.69
CA VAL A 169 24.86 17.93 2.58
C VAL A 169 24.78 18.75 1.30
N PHE A 170 23.62 19.35 1.06
CA PHE A 170 23.38 20.20 -0.10
C PHE A 170 24.31 21.41 -0.15
N ARG A 171 24.44 22.16 0.95
CA ARG A 171 25.34 23.32 1.03
C ARG A 171 26.82 22.93 0.96
N THR A 172 27.19 21.78 1.53
CA THR A 172 28.56 21.27 1.46
C THR A 172 28.93 20.97 0.00
N LEU A 173 28.03 20.33 -0.75
CA LEU A 173 28.19 20.09 -2.18
C LEU A 173 28.25 21.39 -2.99
N GLU A 174 27.34 22.34 -2.73
CA GLU A 174 27.30 23.65 -3.40
C GLU A 174 28.61 24.44 -3.13
N THR A 175 29.12 24.40 -1.91
CA THR A 175 30.39 25.05 -1.52
C THR A 175 31.60 24.33 -2.12
N PHE A 176 31.60 23.00 -2.14
CA PHE A 176 32.68 22.21 -2.73
C PHE A 176 32.80 22.48 -4.24
N ILE A 177 31.69 22.41 -4.97
CA ILE A 177 31.67 22.60 -6.43
C ILE A 177 32.07 24.04 -6.81
N SER A 178 31.76 25.04 -5.98
CA SER A 178 32.14 26.43 -6.23
C SER A 178 33.57 26.79 -5.85
N SER A 179 34.22 26.01 -4.98
CA SER A 179 35.56 26.30 -4.46
C SER A 179 36.69 25.46 -5.06
N VAL A 180 36.37 24.31 -5.66
CA VAL A 180 37.36 23.35 -6.12
C VAL A 180 37.89 23.70 -7.52
N ASP A 181 39.21 23.59 -7.71
CA ASP A 181 39.87 23.90 -8.99
C ASP A 181 39.87 22.68 -9.93
N ASP A 182 39.84 22.91 -11.24
CA ASP A 182 39.80 21.82 -12.25
C ASP A 182 41.02 20.91 -12.17
N VAL A 183 42.15 21.48 -11.77
CA VAL A 183 43.44 20.79 -11.63
C VAL A 183 43.41 19.76 -10.49
N GLU A 184 42.63 20.00 -9.43
CA GLU A 184 42.51 19.07 -8.29
C GLU A 184 41.54 17.90 -8.56
N LEU A 185 40.50 18.12 -9.36
CA LEU A 185 39.54 17.05 -9.71
C LEU A 185 40.01 16.16 -10.87
N GLY A 186 40.81 16.73 -11.77
CA GLY A 186 41.16 16.11 -13.03
C GLY A 186 39.99 16.07 -14.03
N ASP A 187 40.35 15.85 -15.30
CA ASP A 187 39.46 16.02 -16.47
C ASP A 187 38.23 15.08 -16.47
N HIS A 188 38.28 13.97 -15.72
CA HIS A 188 37.17 13.01 -15.65
C HIS A 188 36.10 13.38 -14.62
N LEU A 189 36.47 14.08 -13.53
CA LEU A 189 35.55 14.41 -12.44
C LEU A 189 35.03 15.84 -12.52
N SER A 190 35.83 16.77 -13.07
CA SER A 190 35.45 18.18 -13.22
C SER A 190 34.16 18.37 -14.04
N PRO A 191 34.00 17.79 -15.26
CA PRO A 191 32.82 18.05 -16.08
C PRO A 191 31.50 17.62 -15.43
N PRO A 192 31.34 16.39 -14.87
CA PRO A 192 30.08 16.00 -14.24
C PRO A 192 29.78 16.80 -12.97
N LEU A 193 30.78 17.16 -12.15
CA LEU A 193 30.58 17.96 -10.94
C LEU A 193 30.19 19.40 -11.25
N LYS A 194 30.78 20.02 -12.28
CA LYS A 194 30.39 21.36 -12.74
C LYS A 194 29.03 21.40 -13.42
N SER A 195 28.59 20.29 -14.00
CA SER A 195 27.25 20.17 -14.57
C SER A 195 26.15 19.96 -13.52
N TRP A 196 26.52 19.66 -12.27
CA TRP A 196 25.55 19.50 -11.19
C TRP A 196 24.93 20.84 -10.84
N SER A 197 23.61 20.92 -10.95
CA SER A 197 22.84 22.07 -10.51
C SER A 197 22.14 21.73 -9.19
N PRO A 198 22.33 22.55 -8.13
CA PRO A 198 21.48 22.52 -6.95
C PRO A 198 20.00 22.53 -7.35
N ALA A 199 19.69 23.23 -8.45
CA ALA A 199 18.32 23.42 -8.85
C ALA A 199 17.60 22.16 -9.34
N ASP A 200 18.36 21.19 -9.84
CA ASP A 200 17.80 19.98 -10.40
C ASP A 200 17.43 18.95 -9.33
N VAL A 201 17.96 19.07 -8.11
CA VAL A 201 17.77 18.08 -7.04
C VAL A 201 16.31 17.99 -6.59
N PRO A 202 15.65 19.09 -6.17
CA PRO A 202 14.23 19.03 -5.81
C PRO A 202 13.35 18.56 -6.97
N MET A 203 13.65 19.00 -8.20
CA MET A 203 12.93 18.55 -9.40
C MET A 203 13.05 17.05 -9.63
N LYS A 204 14.26 16.50 -9.53
CA LYS A 204 14.52 15.05 -9.68
C LYS A 204 13.86 14.26 -8.55
N MET A 205 13.91 14.77 -7.32
CA MET A 205 13.26 14.13 -6.17
C MET A 205 11.73 14.10 -6.32
N MET A 206 11.13 15.22 -6.71
CA MET A 206 9.69 15.34 -6.98
C MET A 206 9.26 14.41 -8.11
N THR A 207 10.00 14.40 -9.21
CA THR A 207 9.73 13.52 -10.36
C THR A 207 9.82 12.05 -9.96
N GLY A 208 10.83 11.67 -9.16
CA GLY A 208 10.98 10.32 -8.64
C GLY A 208 9.82 9.89 -7.76
N LYS A 209 9.44 10.73 -6.78
CA LYS A 209 8.31 10.47 -5.87
C LYS A 209 7.00 10.34 -6.64
N LEU A 210 6.73 11.24 -7.59
CA LEU A 210 5.53 11.19 -8.42
C LEU A 210 5.48 9.91 -9.26
N LYS A 211 6.61 9.50 -9.85
CA LYS A 211 6.70 8.26 -10.63
C LYS A 211 6.32 7.04 -9.78
N VAL A 212 6.89 6.93 -8.57
CA VAL A 212 6.57 5.83 -7.64
C VAL A 212 5.08 5.82 -7.27
N LEU A 213 4.48 6.98 -7.01
CA LEU A 213 3.05 7.07 -6.71
C LEU A 213 2.16 6.70 -7.90
N MET A 214 2.57 7.01 -9.13
CA MET A 214 1.86 6.60 -10.33
C MET A 214 1.91 5.09 -10.54
N GLU A 215 3.07 4.46 -10.30
CA GLU A 215 3.20 3.00 -10.31
C GLU A 215 2.35 2.36 -9.21
N PHE A 216 2.36 2.94 -8.01
CA PHE A 216 1.52 2.46 -6.91
C PHE A 216 0.02 2.61 -7.21
N SER A 217 -0.41 3.71 -7.82
CA SER A 217 -1.78 3.91 -8.27
C SER A 217 -2.22 2.83 -9.27
N ALA A 218 -1.34 2.46 -10.21
CA ALA A 218 -1.60 1.38 -11.16
C ALA A 218 -1.76 0.02 -10.47
N ILE A 219 -0.97 -0.26 -9.43
CA ILE A 219 -1.11 -1.46 -8.59
C ILE A 219 -2.47 -1.47 -7.88
N CYS A 220 -2.87 -0.36 -7.25
CA CYS A 220 -4.17 -0.23 -6.60
C CYS A 220 -5.32 -0.44 -7.58
N ALA A 221 -5.25 0.18 -8.77
CA ALA A 221 -6.25 0.01 -9.83
C ALA A 221 -6.36 -1.45 -10.29
N SER A 222 -5.23 -2.14 -10.47
CA SER A 222 -5.21 -3.57 -10.82
C SER A 222 -5.91 -4.43 -9.76
N LYS A 223 -5.64 -4.19 -8.48
CA LYS A 223 -6.29 -4.89 -7.36
C LYS A 223 -7.78 -4.57 -7.25
N LEU A 224 -8.17 -3.31 -7.45
CA LEU A 224 -9.57 -2.90 -7.47
C LEU A 224 -10.34 -3.60 -8.59
N ASN A 225 -9.77 -3.65 -9.81
CA ASN A 225 -10.35 -4.37 -10.94
C ASN A 225 -10.52 -5.87 -10.63
N LEU A 226 -9.53 -6.48 -9.95
CA LEU A 226 -9.64 -7.87 -9.50
C LEU A 226 -10.82 -8.05 -8.54
N LEU A 227 -10.96 -7.20 -7.51
CA LEU A 227 -12.09 -7.25 -6.57
C LEU A 227 -13.44 -7.02 -7.27
N GLN A 228 -13.52 -6.07 -8.19
CA GLN A 228 -14.73 -5.82 -8.98
C GLN A 228 -15.10 -7.04 -9.84
N SER A 229 -14.12 -7.72 -10.43
CA SER A 229 -14.36 -8.96 -11.18
C SER A 229 -14.88 -10.09 -10.27
N MET A 230 -14.43 -10.15 -9.01
CA MET A 230 -14.95 -11.10 -8.02
C MET A 230 -16.40 -10.77 -7.68
N LYS A 231 -16.71 -9.49 -7.45
CA LYS A 231 -18.08 -9.02 -7.20
C LYS A 231 -19.04 -9.43 -8.33
N GLN A 232 -18.62 -9.25 -9.58
CA GLN A 232 -19.40 -9.65 -10.75
C GLN A 232 -19.62 -11.17 -10.81
N ARG A 233 -18.60 -11.97 -10.51
CA ARG A 233 -18.74 -13.43 -10.44
C ARG A 233 -19.71 -13.84 -9.33
N ILE A 234 -19.64 -13.22 -8.16
CA ILE A 234 -20.56 -13.54 -7.05
C ILE A 234 -22.01 -13.25 -7.43
N ALA A 235 -22.29 -12.19 -8.18
CA ALA A 235 -23.64 -11.88 -8.66
C ALA A 235 -24.20 -12.94 -9.66
N GLN A 236 -23.36 -13.87 -10.13
CA GLN A 236 -23.75 -14.98 -11.01
C GLN A 236 -23.90 -16.32 -10.26
N LEU A 237 -23.64 -16.35 -8.94
CA LEU A 237 -23.92 -17.52 -8.07
C LEU A 237 -25.42 -17.64 -7.80
#